data_AF-A0A6M0G050-F1
#
_entry.id   AF-A0A6M0G050-F1
#
_cell.length_a   1.000
_cell.length_b   1.000
_cell.length_c   1.000
_cell.angle_alpha   90.00
_cell.angle_beta   90.00
_cell.angle_gamma   90.00
#
_symmetry.space_group_name_H-M   'P 1'
#
loop_
_entity.id
_entity.type
_entity.pdbx_description
1 polymer ?
#
loop_
_entity_poly.entity_id
_entity_poly.type
_entity_poly.pdbx_seq_one_letter_code
_entity_poly.pdbx_strand_id
1 'polypeptide(L)'
;MESIKLKSHVGDDGVLQLQVPVDFKNEDLEVMVIFQRLKSSDNNSATLESKGWQPRFFEEVIGSWEGEPLERPEQLPYEIREELTFGEDAS
;
A
#
# COMPACT_ATOMS: atom_id res chain seq x y z
N MET A 1 -13.18 -10.37 -35.25
CA MET A 1 -12.86 -9.34 -34.23
C MET A 1 -12.51 -10.06 -32.95
N GLU A 2 -11.24 -10.09 -32.59
CA GLU A 2 -10.80 -10.54 -31.27
C GLU A 2 -10.51 -9.32 -30.40
N SER A 3 -10.92 -9.34 -29.13
CA SER A 3 -10.66 -8.25 -28.19
C SER A 3 -9.64 -8.68 -27.16
N ILE A 4 -8.57 -7.91 -27.00
CA ILE A 4 -7.52 -8.16 -26.02
C ILE A 4 -7.59 -7.04 -24.98
N LYS A 5 -7.70 -7.40 -23.69
CA LYS A 5 -7.63 -6.45 -22.58
C LYS A 5 -6.19 -6.38 -22.06
N LEU A 6 -5.48 -5.28 -22.36
CA LEU A 6 -4.14 -5.01 -21.83
C LEU A 6 -4.18 -3.89 -20.79
N LYS A 7 -3.47 -4.08 -19.67
CA LYS A 7 -3.18 -3.02 -18.71
C LYS A 7 -1.69 -2.68 -18.81
N SER A 8 -1.37 -1.47 -19.24
CA SER A 8 0.00 -0.96 -19.38
C SER A 8 0.11 0.41 -18.73
N HIS A 9 1.30 0.74 -18.24
CA HIS A 9 1.60 2.02 -17.59
C HIS A 9 2.20 2.99 -18.60
N VAL A 10 1.75 4.24 -18.57
CA VAL A 10 2.33 5.32 -19.36
C VAL A 10 3.43 5.96 -18.51
N GLY A 11 4.66 5.91 -19.02
CA GLY A 11 5.82 6.51 -18.36
C GLY A 11 5.84 8.04 -18.49
N ASP A 12 6.92 8.64 -17.99
CA ASP A 12 7.11 10.09 -17.97
C ASP A 12 7.24 10.70 -19.38
N ASP A 13 7.48 9.88 -20.40
CA ASP A 13 7.53 10.25 -21.81
C ASP A 13 6.14 10.42 -22.45
N GLY A 14 5.07 10.02 -21.74
CA GLY A 14 3.70 10.10 -22.24
C GLY A 14 3.36 9.03 -23.29
N VAL A 15 4.19 8.00 -23.47
CA VAL A 15 4.01 6.97 -24.50
C VAL A 15 3.39 5.71 -23.90
N LEU A 16 2.30 5.21 -24.51
CA LEU A 16 1.69 3.93 -24.17
C LEU A 16 2.21 2.84 -25.12
N GLN A 17 3.06 1.94 -24.63
CA GLN A 17 3.55 0.80 -25.42
C GLN A 17 2.58 -0.38 -25.31
N LEU A 18 2.06 -0.82 -26.47
CA LEU A 18 1.19 -1.99 -26.61
C LEU A 18 1.98 -3.12 -27.27
N GLN A 19 2.23 -4.21 -26.54
CA GLN A 19 2.77 -5.44 -27.10
C GLN A 19 1.62 -6.41 -27.31
N VAL A 20 1.25 -6.64 -28.57
CA VAL A 20 0.21 -7.60 -28.92
C VAL A 20 0.90 -8.86 -29.44
N PRO A 21 0.90 -9.96 -28.68
CA PRO A 21 1.37 -11.23 -29.22
C PRO A 21 0.37 -11.67 -30.29
N VAL A 22 0.83 -11.66 -31.53
CA VAL A 22 0.05 -12.14 -32.68
C VAL A 22 0.77 -13.35 -33.27
N ASP A 23 0.02 -14.42 -33.53
CA ASP A 23 0.51 -15.57 -34.31
C ASP A 23 0.50 -15.29 -35.82
N PHE A 24 -0.06 -14.13 -36.20
CA PHE A 24 -0.15 -13.61 -37.55
C PHE A 24 1.22 -13.17 -38.07
N LYS A 25 1.65 -13.75 -39.20
CA LYS A 25 2.95 -13.47 -39.82
C LYS A 25 2.75 -13.03 -41.27
N ASN A 26 3.34 -11.88 -41.60
CA ASN A 26 3.40 -11.36 -42.97
C ASN A 26 2.01 -11.00 -43.55
N GLU A 27 1.14 -10.41 -42.73
CA GLU A 27 -0.18 -9.91 -43.11
C GLU A 27 -0.47 -8.55 -42.47
N ASP A 28 -1.31 -7.75 -43.14
CA ASP A 28 -1.71 -6.43 -42.69
C ASP A 28 -2.87 -6.55 -41.68
N LEU A 29 -2.68 -5.99 -40.49
CA LEU A 29 -3.67 -6.03 -39.41
C LEU A 29 -4.24 -4.63 -39.16
N GLU A 30 -5.56 -4.51 -39.25
CA GLU A 30 -6.28 -3.30 -38.81
C GLU A 30 -6.56 -3.39 -37.30
N VAL A 31 -6.11 -2.39 -36.54
CA VAL A 31 -6.22 -2.37 -35.08
C VAL A 31 -7.01 -1.15 -34.60
N MET A 32 -8.05 -1.40 -33.80
CA MET A 32 -8.85 -0.35 -33.15
C MET A 32 -8.56 -0.34 -31.65
N VAL A 33 -8.04 0.78 -31.14
CA VAL A 33 -7.67 0.94 -29.73
C VAL A 33 -8.69 1.82 -29.03
N ILE A 34 -9.32 1.30 -27.97
CA ILE A 34 -10.20 2.05 -27.08
C ILE A 34 -9.49 2.14 -25.73
N PHE A 35 -9.14 3.34 -25.28
CA PHE A 35 -8.52 3.56 -23.99
C PHE A 35 -9.46 4.31 -23.04
N GLN A 36 -9.37 3.97 -21.76
CA GLN A 36 -10.04 4.70 -20.69
C GLN A 36 -8.97 5.11 -19.68
N ARG A 37 -8.93 6.39 -19.32
CA ARG A 37 -8.06 6.84 -18.24
C ARG A 37 -8.55 6.21 -16.95
N LEU A 38 -7.75 5.31 -16.40
CA LEU A 38 -7.96 4.86 -15.03
C LEU A 38 -7.67 6.06 -14.14
N LYS A 39 -8.68 6.54 -13.41
CA LYS A 39 -8.39 7.43 -12.28
C LYS A 39 -7.42 6.65 -11.41
N SER A 40 -6.30 7.25 -11.05
CA SER A 40 -5.49 6.74 -9.95
C SER A 40 -6.48 6.55 -8.81
N SER A 41 -6.77 5.29 -8.47
CA SER A 41 -7.07 5.02 -7.08
C SER A 41 -5.77 5.41 -6.40
N ASP A 42 -5.70 6.68 -6.00
CA ASP A 42 -4.89 7.04 -4.86
C ASP A 42 -5.34 6.03 -3.82
N ASN A 43 -4.56 4.96 -3.66
CA ASN A 43 -4.72 4.00 -2.58
C ASN A 43 -4.40 4.69 -1.22
N ASN A 44 -4.39 6.03 -1.21
CA ASN A 44 -4.28 6.93 -0.09
C ASN A 44 -5.45 7.93 0.00
N SER A 45 -6.42 7.93 -0.93
CA SER A 45 -7.68 8.68 -0.80
C SER A 45 -8.84 7.80 -0.34
N ALA A 46 -8.54 6.62 0.23
CA ALA A 46 -9.46 6.04 1.19
C ALA A 46 -9.68 7.11 2.26
N THR A 47 -10.80 7.84 2.19
CA THR A 47 -11.23 8.78 3.22
C THR A 47 -11.08 8.07 4.56
N LEU A 48 -10.69 8.79 5.62
CA LEU A 48 -10.48 8.16 6.94
C LEU A 48 -11.69 7.30 7.36
N GLU A 49 -12.89 7.70 6.92
CA GLU A 49 -14.15 6.96 7.02
C GLU A 49 -14.14 5.60 6.31
N SER A 50 -13.59 5.52 5.09
CA SER A 50 -13.41 4.24 4.37
C SER A 50 -12.35 3.32 5.01
N LYS A 51 -11.47 3.87 5.87
CA LYS A 51 -10.57 3.11 6.75
C LYS A 51 -11.22 2.75 8.11
N GLY A 52 -12.51 3.04 8.28
CA GLY A 52 -13.30 2.69 9.47
C GLY A 52 -13.22 3.69 10.62
N TRP A 53 -12.57 4.85 10.43
CA TRP A 53 -12.54 5.90 11.45
C TRP A 53 -13.82 6.72 11.43
N GLN A 54 -14.28 7.17 12.60
CA GLN A 54 -15.41 8.07 12.67
C GLN A 54 -15.04 9.45 12.06
N PRO A 55 -16.02 10.16 11.46
CA PRO A 55 -15.78 11.52 11.00
C PRO A 55 -15.20 12.39 12.13
N ARG A 56 -14.22 13.23 11.81
CA ARG A 56 -13.55 14.17 12.73
C ARG A 56 -12.78 13.54 13.90
N PHE A 57 -12.52 12.23 13.89
CA PHE A 57 -11.83 11.54 14.98
C PHE A 57 -10.47 12.18 15.34
N PHE A 58 -9.67 12.58 14.35
CA PHE A 58 -8.34 13.17 14.60
C PHE A 58 -8.40 14.66 14.93
N GLU A 59 -9.52 15.32 14.67
CA GLU A 59 -9.72 16.73 14.95
C GLU A 59 -10.33 16.95 16.34
N GLU A 60 -11.20 16.04 16.78
CA GLU A 60 -12.03 16.22 17.99
C GLU A 60 -11.81 15.16 19.07
N VAL A 61 -11.33 13.96 18.72
CA VAL A 61 -11.29 12.82 19.66
C VAL A 61 -9.87 12.46 20.09
N ILE A 62 -8.88 12.60 19.19
CA ILE A 62 -7.49 12.30 19.52
C ILE A 62 -6.96 13.26 20.59
N GLY A 63 -6.45 12.71 21.68
CA GLY A 63 -5.91 13.52 22.78
C GLY A 63 -6.96 14.14 23.70
N SER A 64 -8.25 13.83 23.52
CA SER A 64 -9.35 14.31 24.38
C SER A 64 -9.45 13.53 25.70
N TRP A 65 -8.31 13.27 26.34
CA TRP A 65 -8.29 12.66 27.67
C TRP A 65 -8.80 13.67 28.70
N GLU A 66 -9.98 13.40 29.27
CA GLU A 66 -10.63 14.23 30.31
C GLU A 66 -10.50 13.65 31.72
N GLY A 67 -9.72 12.58 31.89
CA GLY A 67 -9.52 11.93 33.18
C GLY A 67 -8.48 12.63 34.06
N GLU A 68 -7.96 11.90 35.04
CA GLU A 68 -6.87 12.37 35.90
C GLU A 68 -5.61 12.77 35.11
N PRO A 69 -4.78 13.69 35.61
CA PRO A 69 -3.51 14.05 34.97
C PRO A 69 -2.67 12.81 34.64
N LEU A 70 -2.15 12.76 33.40
CA LEU A 70 -1.25 11.69 32.98
C LEU A 70 0.09 11.84 33.71
N GLU A 71 0.22 11.14 34.83
CA GLU A 71 1.46 11.09 35.60
C GLU A 71 2.32 9.91 35.16
N ARG A 72 3.57 10.21 34.80
CA ARG A 72 4.57 9.16 34.58
C ARG A 72 5.07 8.70 35.96
N PRO A 73 4.85 7.44 36.37
CA PRO A 73 5.41 6.92 37.62
C PRO A 73 6.94 6.87 37.54
N GLU A 74 7.59 6.69 38.69
CA GLU A 74 9.03 6.46 38.72
C GLU A 74 9.40 5.25 37.84
N GLN A 75 10.42 5.44 36.99
CA GLN A 75 10.93 4.39 36.14
C GLN A 75 11.49 3.26 37.04
N LEU A 76 10.98 2.04 36.86
CA LEU A 76 11.51 0.89 37.59
C LEU A 76 12.98 0.63 37.22
N PRO A 77 13.77 0.02 38.13
CA PRO A 77 15.11 -0.45 37.80
C PRO A 77 15.11 -1.34 36.56
N TYR A 78 16.22 -1.33 35.82
CA TYR A 78 16.38 -2.23 34.69
C TYR A 78 16.25 -3.69 35.12
N GLU A 79 15.56 -4.49 34.31
CA GLU A 79 15.58 -5.94 34.45
C GLU A 79 17.01 -6.44 34.25
N ILE A 80 17.49 -7.23 35.20
CA ILE A 80 18.77 -7.94 35.07
C ILE A 80 18.48 -9.20 34.28
N ARG A 81 19.04 -9.29 33.06
CA ARG A 81 18.94 -10.50 32.25
C ARG A 81 19.91 -11.57 32.77
N GLU A 82 19.51 -12.83 32.66
CA GLU A 82 20.40 -13.96 32.89
C GLU A 82 21.60 -13.90 31.94
N GLU A 83 22.75 -14.35 32.42
CA GLU A 83 23.94 -14.47 31.58
C GLU A 83 23.70 -15.49 30.46
N LEU A 84 24.21 -15.16 29.28
CA LEU A 84 24.10 -16.03 28.11
C LEU A 84 24.93 -17.30 28.36
N THR A 85 24.26 -18.41 28.69
CA THR A 85 24.91 -19.71 28.80
C THR A 85 24.85 -20.43 27.46
N PHE A 86 26.02 -20.76 26.91
CA PHE A 86 26.12 -21.69 25.80
C PHE A 86 26.23 -23.08 26.41
N GLY A 87 25.27 -23.96 26.11
CA GLY A 87 25.22 -25.30 26.68
C GLY A 87 26.53 -26.06 26.47
N GLU A 88 27.07 -26.64 27.55
CA GLU A 88 28.23 -27.52 27.54
C GLU A 88 27.89 -28.93 27.03
N ASP A 89 26.68 -29.13 26.49
CA ASP A 89 26.18 -30.38 25.90
C ASP A 89 26.44 -30.48 24.38
N ALA A 90 27.28 -29.61 23.81
CA ALA A 90 27.76 -29.73 22.43
C ALA A 90 29.17 -30.37 22.40
N SER A 91 29.29 -31.61 22.87
CA SER A 91 30.42 -32.51 22.56
C SER A 91 29.96 -33.97 22.53
#